data_AF-A0A9D1J030-F1
#
_entry.id   AF-A0A9D1J030-F1
#
_cell.length_a   1.000
_cell.length_b   1.000
_cell.length_c   1.000
_cell.angle_alpha   90.00
_cell.angle_beta   90.00
_cell.angle_gamma   90.00
#
_symmetry.space_group_name_H-M   'P 1'
#
loop_
_entity.id
_entity.type
_entity.pdbx_description
1 polymer ?
#
loop_
_entity_poly.entity_id
_entity_poly.type
_entity_poly.pdbx_seq_one_letter_code
_entity_poly.pdbx_strand_id
1 'polypeptide(L)'
;MATKIKQGDAYALPIQIRLNGELIGVEDVEAAEFCLGDGLRKLYPGDVSYEAGDNTFYLPLTQSDTFSFPANGSVSLDIRVKFTGGDVIGVLRPETLAVYDAASEVVL
;
A
#
# COMPACT_ATOMS: atom_id res chain seq x y z
N MET A 1 12.80 9.62 4.51
CA MET A 1 13.07 9.51 3.06
C MET A 1 11.77 9.07 2.42
N ALA A 2 11.24 9.77 1.42
CA ALA A 2 9.97 9.36 0.80
C ALA A 2 10.17 8.02 0.09
N THR A 3 9.27 7.07 0.31
CA THR A 3 9.26 5.79 -0.42
C THR A 3 9.09 6.05 -1.91
N LYS A 4 9.88 5.37 -2.74
CA LYS A 4 9.90 5.51 -4.20
C LYS A 4 9.61 4.16 -4.83
N ILE A 5 8.96 4.17 -5.99
CA ILE A 5 8.67 2.99 -6.78
C ILE A 5 9.40 3.14 -8.12
N LYS A 6 10.06 2.09 -8.58
CA LYS A 6 10.51 2.00 -9.97
C LYS A 6 9.60 1.03 -10.72
N GLN A 7 9.21 1.37 -11.94
CA GLN A 7 8.45 0.45 -12.77
C GLN A 7 9.23 -0.85 -13.00
N GLY A 8 8.53 -1.98 -12.99
CA GLY A 8 9.11 -3.31 -13.10
C GLY A 8 9.69 -3.87 -11.80
N ASP A 9 9.67 -3.11 -10.70
CA ASP A 9 10.03 -3.68 -9.40
C ASP A 9 8.90 -4.59 -8.88
N ALA A 10 9.28 -5.66 -8.17
CA ALA A 10 8.38 -6.51 -7.42
C ALA A 10 8.87 -6.66 -5.97
N TYR A 11 8.10 -6.13 -5.03
CA TYR A 11 8.37 -6.18 -3.59
C TYR A 11 7.11 -5.80 -2.82
N ALA A 12 7.11 -6.00 -1.50
CA ALA A 12 6.02 -5.53 -0.66
C ALA A 12 6.30 -4.11 -0.13
N LEU A 13 5.36 -3.19 -0.34
CA LEU A 13 5.41 -1.87 0.27
C LEU A 13 5.05 -1.96 1.75
N PRO A 14 5.92 -1.49 2.67
CA PRO A 14 5.61 -1.45 4.10
C PRO A 14 4.71 -0.25 4.43
N ILE A 15 3.60 -0.52 5.11
CA ILE A 15 2.55 0.46 5.42
C ILE A 15 2.17 0.33 6.89
N GLN A 16 2.54 1.32 7.70
CA GLN A 16 2.05 1.46 9.07
C GLN A 16 0.80 2.35 9.11
N ILE A 17 -0.34 1.79 9.45
CA ILE A 17 -1.61 2.54 9.47
C ILE A 17 -1.67 3.38 10.76
N ARG A 18 -1.95 4.67 10.60
CA ARG A 18 -2.15 5.60 11.72
C ARG A 18 -3.47 6.34 11.59
N LEU A 19 -4.24 6.40 12.67
CA LEU A 19 -5.45 7.22 12.76
C LEU A 19 -5.21 8.29 13.82
N ASN A 20 -5.42 9.57 13.45
CA ASN A 20 -5.14 10.71 14.31
C ASN A 20 -3.70 10.74 14.90
N GLY A 21 -2.74 10.15 14.18
CA GLY A 21 -1.33 10.07 14.60
C GLY A 21 -0.96 8.81 15.41
N GLU A 22 -1.96 8.09 15.93
CA GLU A 22 -1.77 6.86 16.69
C GLU A 22 -1.71 5.64 15.76
N LEU A 23 -0.79 4.71 16.05
CA LEU A 23 -0.69 3.45 15.34
C LEU A 23 -1.90 2.59 15.71
N ILE A 24 -2.57 2.05 14.69
CA ILE A 24 -3.62 1.05 14.90
C ILE A 24 -2.95 -0.32 15.02
N GLY A 25 -3.38 -1.10 16.02
CA GLY A 25 -3.00 -2.51 16.17
C GLY A 25 -3.86 -3.41 15.29
N VAL A 26 -3.30 -4.50 14.78
CA VAL A 26 -4.02 -5.43 13.89
C VAL A 26 -5.20 -6.10 14.57
N GLU A 27 -5.16 -6.24 15.90
CA GLU A 27 -6.22 -6.84 16.72
C GLU A 27 -7.55 -6.08 16.62
N ASP A 28 -7.49 -4.78 16.34
CA ASP A 28 -8.67 -3.93 16.14
C ASP A 28 -9.13 -3.92 14.68
N VAL A 29 -8.36 -4.52 13.76
CA VAL A 29 -8.61 -4.52 12.31
C VAL A 29 -9.26 -5.84 11.88
N GLU A 30 -10.51 -5.77 11.44
CA GLU A 30 -11.18 -6.91 10.80
C GLU A 30 -10.72 -7.06 9.35
N ALA A 31 -10.64 -5.93 8.62
CA ALA A 31 -10.14 -5.89 7.25
C ALA A 31 -9.58 -4.51 6.91
N ALA A 32 -8.67 -4.44 5.94
CA ALA A 32 -8.21 -3.18 5.37
C ALA A 32 -8.11 -3.27 3.85
N GLU A 33 -8.58 -2.22 3.18
CA GLU A 33 -8.48 -2.03 1.74
C GLU A 33 -7.38 -1.02 1.44
N PHE A 34 -6.49 -1.38 0.52
CA PHE A 34 -5.39 -0.55 0.05
C PHE A 34 -5.57 -0.30 -1.44
N CYS A 35 -5.81 0.96 -1.80
CA CYS A 35 -5.96 1.42 -3.18
C CYS A 35 -4.75 2.27 -3.55
N LEU A 36 -3.92 1.79 -4.47
CA LEU A 36 -2.70 2.46 -4.92
C LEU A 36 -2.86 2.93 -6.37
N GLY A 37 -2.81 4.25 -6.58
CA GLY A 37 -3.13 4.85 -7.88
C GLY A 37 -4.58 4.58 -8.30
N ASP A 38 -4.84 4.59 -9.61
CA ASP A 38 -6.21 4.54 -10.15
C ASP A 38 -6.77 3.12 -10.35
N GLY A 39 -5.96 2.07 -10.14
CA GLY A 39 -6.33 0.72 -10.58
C GLY A 39 -5.91 -0.44 -9.66
N LEU A 40 -4.95 -0.25 -8.76
CA LEU A 40 -4.48 -1.34 -7.92
C LEU A 40 -5.22 -1.35 -6.58
N ARG A 41 -5.95 -2.43 -6.32
CA ARG A 41 -6.65 -2.69 -5.06
C ARG A 41 -6.17 -4.00 -4.46
N LYS A 42 -5.80 -4.00 -3.19
CA LYS A 42 -5.43 -5.20 -2.41
C LYS A 42 -6.13 -5.18 -1.06
N LEU A 43 -6.41 -6.37 -0.52
CA LEU A 43 -7.12 -6.54 0.74
C LEU A 43 -6.28 -7.23 1.82
N TYR A 44 -6.42 -6.76 3.04
CA TYR A 44 -6.08 -7.48 4.26
C TYR A 44 -7.38 -7.94 4.97
N PRO A 45 -7.46 -9.17 5.49
CA PRO A 45 -6.58 -10.28 5.16
C PRO A 45 -6.78 -10.74 3.70
N GLY A 46 -5.78 -11.42 3.12
CA GLY A 46 -5.84 -11.93 1.75
C GLY A 46 -4.56 -11.64 0.98
N ASP A 47 -4.58 -10.56 0.19
CA ASP A 47 -3.43 -10.15 -0.61
C ASP A 47 -2.30 -9.57 0.26
N VAL A 48 -2.67 -8.74 1.23
CA VAL A 48 -1.75 -8.01 2.09
C VAL A 48 -1.43 -8.87 3.30
N SER A 49 -0.16 -8.94 3.67
CA SER A 49 0.29 -9.58 4.91
C SER A 49 0.53 -8.54 6.01
N TYR A 50 0.57 -9.00 7.26
CA TYR A 50 0.87 -8.16 8.41
C TYR A 50 1.97 -8.81 9.24
N GLU A 51 2.94 -8.01 9.69
CA GLU A 51 3.99 -8.43 10.61
C GLU A 51 3.81 -7.75 11.98
N ALA A 52 3.69 -8.56 13.03
CA ALA A 52 3.46 -8.07 14.38
C ALA A 52 4.71 -7.46 15.00
N GLY A 53 5.91 -7.90 14.58
CA GLY A 53 7.18 -7.41 15.13
C GLY A 53 7.44 -5.93 14.88
N ASP A 54 6.87 -5.35 13.80
CA ASP A 54 7.06 -3.95 13.41
C ASP A 54 5.74 -3.18 13.19
N ASN A 55 4.59 -3.81 13.49
CA ASN A 55 3.25 -3.29 13.28
C ASN A 55 3.03 -2.76 11.84
N THR A 56 3.42 -3.55 10.85
CA THR A 56 3.44 -3.13 9.45
C THR A 56 2.64 -4.07 8.55
N PHE A 57 1.80 -3.47 7.70
CA PHE A 57 1.14 -4.15 6.60
C PHE A 57 2.06 -4.13 5.38
N TYR A 58 2.24 -5.28 4.76
CA TYR A 58 3.09 -5.47 3.59
C TYR A 58 2.22 -5.69 2.36
N LEU A 59 2.07 -4.62 1.57
CA LEU A 59 1.28 -4.60 0.34
C LEU A 59 2.11 -5.15 -0.82
N PRO A 60 1.88 -6.38 -1.31
CA PRO A 60 2.69 -6.94 -2.37
C PRO A 60 2.41 -6.23 -3.70
N LEU A 61 3.48 -5.80 -4.35
CA LEU A 61 3.48 -5.32 -5.72
C LEU A 61 4.19 -6.33 -6.62
N THR A 62 3.57 -6.64 -7.74
CA THR A 62 4.21 -7.40 -8.83
C THR A 62 4.86 -6.45 -9.83
N GLN A 63 5.71 -6.99 -10.71
CA GLN A 63 6.31 -6.20 -11.80
C GLN A 63 5.23 -5.61 -12.71
N SER A 64 4.19 -6.41 -13.01
CA SER A 64 3.04 -5.96 -13.80
C SER A 64 2.27 -4.82 -13.12
N ASP A 65 2.11 -4.89 -11.81
CA ASP A 65 1.47 -3.82 -11.05
C ASP A 65 2.28 -2.52 -11.19
N THR A 66 3.59 -2.57 -10.97
CA THR A 66 4.44 -1.36 -11.03
C THR A 66 4.60 -0.82 -12.45
N PHE A 67 4.64 -1.67 -13.49
CA PHE A 67 4.62 -1.20 -14.89
C PHE A 67 3.34 -0.43 -15.24
N SER A 68 2.21 -0.74 -14.62
CA SER A 68 0.94 -0.05 -14.89
C SER A 68 0.90 1.39 -14.35
N PHE A 69 1.81 1.77 -13.46
CA PHE A 69 1.86 3.11 -12.88
C PHE A 69 2.38 4.16 -13.88
N PRO A 70 2.05 5.46 -13.71
CA PRO A 70 2.52 6.50 -14.61
C PRO A 70 4.04 6.72 -14.49
N ALA A 71 4.77 6.47 -15.57
CA ALA A 71 6.21 6.70 -15.65
C ALA A 71 6.58 8.17 -15.34
N ASN A 72 7.58 8.37 -14.48
CA ASN A 72 8.02 9.70 -13.99
C ASN A 72 6.91 10.54 -13.33
N GLY A 73 5.86 9.88 -12.82
CA GLY A 73 4.74 10.49 -12.12
C GLY A 73 4.71 10.16 -10.63
N SER A 74 3.51 10.08 -10.08
CA SER A 74 3.28 9.66 -8.70
C SER A 74 1.93 8.97 -8.55
N VAL A 75 1.83 8.07 -7.58
CA VAL A 75 0.58 7.41 -7.19
C VAL A 75 0.23 7.73 -5.74
N SER A 76 -1.05 7.89 -5.45
CA SER A 76 -1.56 8.06 -4.08
C SER A 76 -1.97 6.71 -3.50
N LEU A 77 -1.75 6.53 -2.19
CA LEU A 77 -2.25 5.39 -1.44
C LEU A 77 -3.46 5.82 -0.60
N ASP A 78 -4.64 5.32 -0.94
CA ASP A 78 -5.85 5.42 -0.11
C ASP A 78 -6.02 4.13 0.69
N ILE A 79 -6.37 4.26 1.96
CA ILE A 79 -6.55 3.12 2.87
C ILE A 79 -7.89 3.26 3.57
N ARG A 80 -8.68 2.19 3.57
CA ARG A 80 -9.92 2.10 4.35
C ARG A 80 -9.87 0.91 5.28
N VAL A 81 -10.06 1.14 6.57
CA VAL A 81 -10.01 0.12 7.61
C VAL A 81 -11.40 -0.18 8.10
N LYS A 82 -11.77 -1.47 8.12
CA LYS A 82 -12.92 -2.00 8.84
C LYS A 82 -12.43 -2.52 10.19
N PHE A 83 -12.93 -1.92 11.27
CA PHE A 83 -12.60 -2.33 12.63
C PHE A 83 -13.47 -3.49 13.09
N THR A 84 -12.99 -4.27 14.05
CA THR A 84 -13.74 -5.39 14.66
C THR A 84 -15.04 -4.95 15.33
N GLY A 85 -15.14 -3.67 15.73
CA GLY A 85 -16.37 -3.05 16.23
C GLY A 85 -17.41 -2.71 15.15
N GLY A 86 -17.09 -2.88 13.86
CA GLY A 86 -17.97 -2.67 12.72
C GLY A 86 -17.80 -1.32 12.01
N ASP A 87 -17.10 -0.36 12.61
CA ASP A 87 -16.82 0.93 11.99
C ASP A 87 -15.89 0.80 10.78
N VAL A 88 -16.10 1.66 9.78
CA VAL A 88 -15.26 1.73 8.58
C VAL A 88 -14.73 3.15 8.43
N ILE A 89 -13.41 3.32 8.51
CA ILE A 89 -12.77 4.64 8.52
C ILE A 89 -11.71 4.72 7.42
N GLY A 90 -11.75 5.81 6.65
CA GLY A 90 -10.71 6.17 5.70
C GLY A 90 -9.50 6.77 6.43
N VAL A 91 -8.32 6.26 6.12
CA VAL A 91 -7.06 6.77 6.69
C VAL A 91 -6.44 7.70 5.68
N LEU A 92 -6.42 8.99 6.04
CA LEU A 92 -5.86 10.02 5.17
C LEU A 92 -4.34 9.92 5.18
N ARG A 93 -3.75 9.39 4.10
CA ARG A 93 -2.32 9.54 3.82
C ARG A 93 -2.11 10.68 2.82
N PRO A 94 -1.55 11.82 3.24
CA PRO A 94 -1.27 12.92 2.32
C PRO A 94 -0.03 12.66 1.42
N GLU A 95 0.71 11.58 1.66
CA GLU A 95 1.95 11.29 0.95
C GLU A 95 1.68 10.53 -0.36
N THR A 96 2.16 11.08 -1.46
CA THR A 96 2.22 10.40 -2.77
C THR A 96 3.56 9.71 -2.94
N LEU A 97 3.54 8.56 -3.61
CA LEU A 97 4.72 7.75 -3.92
C LEU A 97 5.20 8.12 -5.32
N ALA A 98 6.44 8.58 -5.44
CA ALA A 98 7.04 8.91 -6.74
C ALA A 98 7.35 7.63 -7.52
N VAL A 99 7.02 7.64 -8.82
CA VAL A 99 7.22 6.52 -9.74
C VAL A 99 8.30 6.89 -10.75
N TYR A 100 9.35 6.08 -10.84
CA TYR A 100 10.43 6.24 -11.80
C TYR A 100 10.28 5.25 -12.96
N ASP A 101 10.52 5.75 -14.16
CA ASP A 101 10.49 4.97 -15.39
C ASP A 101 11.51 3.81 -15.39
N ALA A 102 11.17 2.73 -16.08
CA ALA A 102 12.06 1.61 -16.29
C ALA A 102 12.82 1.76 -17.61
N ALA A 103 14.12 1.49 -17.60
CA ALA A 103 14.88 1.39 -18.86
C ALA A 103 14.57 0.12 -19.66
N SER A 104 13.91 -0.88 -19.05
CA SER A 104 13.58 -2.18 -19.62
C SER A 104 12.29 -2.70 -19.01
N GLU A 105 11.43 -3.31 -19.83
CA GLU A 105 10.17 -3.94 -19.41
C GLU A 105 10.24 -5.48 -19.34
N VAL A 106 11.45 -6.04 -19.34
CA VAL A 106 11.65 -7.50 -19.21
C VAL A 106 11.19 -7.96 -17.83
N VAL A 107 10.28 -8.94 -17.79
CA VAL A 107 9.80 -9.57 -16.56
C VAL A 107 10.76 -10.67 -16.11
N LEU A 108 11.27 -10.57 -14.87
CA LEU A 108 12.16 -11.55 -14.23
C LEU A 108 11.43 -12.64 -13.43
#